data_AF-Q9TYL6-F1
#
_entry.id   AF-Q9TYL6-F1
#
_cell.length_a   1.000
_cell.length_b   1.000
_cell.length_c   1.000
_cell.angle_alpha   90.00
_cell.angle_beta   90.00
_cell.angle_gamma   90.00
#
_symmetry.space_group_name_H-M   'P 1'
#
loop_
_entity.id
_entity.type
_entity.pdbx_description
1 polymer ?
#
loop_
_entity_poly.entity_id
_entity_poly.type
_entity_poly.pdbx_seq_one_letter_code
_entity_poly.pdbx_strand_id
1 'polypeptide(L)'
;MTCVVLPVRHVTLWKKILKPVLILQYLLPLGVIWNILISRVYINPSGVGFSVNYKAAIPWANVSLLNLFHCIPCVVLVTIFFIVTIYGLTMLEYRIKNVERYLAIFTLIMGLQTTMYAVTQIYFAFLAPSIPSIRATMVLIAFNIFDVMHVYSPIALLISNWELRNDIFGSKRQNGG
;
A
#
# COMPACT_ATOMS: atom_id res chain seq x y z
N MET A 1 -9.61 -10.30 -2.75
CA MET A 1 -10.85 -10.73 -2.09
C MET A 1 -11.82 -11.49 -3.01
N THR A 2 -11.64 -11.45 -4.34
CA THR A 2 -12.39 -12.28 -5.29
C THR A 2 -12.27 -13.78 -5.04
N CYS A 3 -11.22 -14.24 -4.33
CA CYS A 3 -11.01 -15.65 -3.98
C CYS A 3 -12.06 -16.19 -3.00
N VAL A 4 -12.65 -15.33 -2.16
CA VAL A 4 -13.71 -15.71 -1.22
C VAL A 4 -15.07 -15.58 -1.88
N VAL A 5 -15.33 -14.45 -2.54
CA VAL A 5 -16.65 -14.18 -3.12
C VAL A 5 -16.92 -15.07 -4.33
N LEU A 6 -15.89 -15.36 -5.15
CA LEU A 6 -16.01 -16.09 -6.40
C LEU A 6 -14.80 -17.03 -6.62
N PRO A 7 -14.56 -18.03 -5.75
CA PRO A 7 -13.38 -18.91 -5.84
C PRO A 7 -13.23 -19.56 -7.22
N VAL A 8 -14.32 -20.08 -7.77
CA VAL A 8 -14.33 -20.78 -9.07
C VAL A 8 -13.97 -19.85 -10.23
N ARG A 9 -14.39 -18.58 -10.17
CA ARG A 9 -14.14 -17.59 -11.23
C ARG A 9 -12.94 -16.69 -10.95
N HIS A 10 -12.30 -16.85 -9.80
CA HIS A 10 -11.18 -16.02 -9.35
C HIS A 10 -10.10 -15.89 -10.41
N VAL A 11 -9.60 -17.04 -10.90
CA VAL A 11 -8.50 -17.08 -11.88
C VAL A 11 -8.91 -16.40 -13.19
N THR A 12 -10.12 -16.68 -13.69
CA THR A 12 -10.62 -16.10 -14.94
C THR A 12 -10.85 -14.59 -14.83
N LEU A 13 -11.34 -14.11 -13.68
CA LEU A 13 -11.50 -12.68 -13.40
C LEU A 13 -10.15 -11.97 -13.34
N TRP A 14 -9.18 -12.53 -12.61
CA TRP A 14 -7.85 -11.94 -12.52
C TRP A 14 -7.13 -11.89 -13.87
N LYS A 15 -7.28 -12.90 -14.74
CA LYS A 15 -6.71 -12.84 -16.10
C LYS A 15 -7.24 -11.64 -16.90
N LYS A 16 -8.49 -11.23 -16.69
CA LYS A 16 -9.09 -10.05 -17.35
C LYS A 16 -8.68 -8.74 -16.68
N ILE A 17 -8.63 -8.70 -15.36
CA ILE A 17 -8.38 -7.49 -14.56
C ILE A 17 -6.89 -7.17 -14.40
N LEU A 18 -6.00 -8.15 -14.57
CA LEU A 18 -4.56 -7.98 -14.35
C LEU A 18 -3.96 -6.90 -15.26
N LYS A 19 -4.26 -6.92 -16.57
CA LYS A 19 -3.75 -5.92 -17.52
C LYS A 19 -4.11 -4.48 -17.12
N PRO A 20 -5.39 -4.13 -16.88
CA PRO A 20 -5.73 -2.78 -16.46
C PRO A 20 -5.15 -2.40 -15.10
N VAL A 21 -5.04 -3.34 -14.15
CA VAL A 21 -4.40 -3.07 -12.85
C VAL A 21 -2.92 -2.72 -13.00
N LEU A 22 -2.19 -3.45 -13.85
CA LEU A 22 -0.78 -3.15 -14.12
C LEU A 22 -0.61 -1.77 -14.73
N ILE A 23 -1.44 -1.42 -15.72
CA ILE A 23 -1.42 -0.09 -16.34
C ILE A 23 -1.71 0.99 -15.28
N LEU A 24 -2.73 0.78 -14.46
CA LEU A 24 -3.14 1.71 -13.40
C LEU A 24 -2.02 1.89 -12.35
N GLN A 25 -1.29 0.83 -12.02
CA GLN A 25 -0.16 0.89 -11.09
C GLN A 25 0.97 1.82 -11.58
N TYR A 26 1.17 1.95 -12.89
CA TYR A 26 2.11 2.92 -13.45
C TYR A 26 1.52 4.34 -13.57
N LEU A 27 0.23 4.45 -13.88
CA LEU A 27 -0.43 5.75 -14.09
C LEU A 27 -0.73 6.49 -12.77
N LEU A 28 -1.14 5.79 -11.71
CA LEU A 28 -1.52 6.44 -10.45
C LEU A 28 -0.39 7.23 -9.81
N PRO A 29 0.86 6.71 -9.71
CA PRO A 29 1.98 7.49 -9.20
C PRO A 29 2.20 8.78 -9.99
N LEU A 30 2.08 8.72 -11.33
CA LEU A 30 2.19 9.89 -12.20
C LEU A 30 1.14 10.96 -11.87
N GLY A 31 -0.08 10.55 -11.52
CA GLY A 31 -1.15 11.44 -11.05
C GLY A 31 -0.83 12.19 -9.74
N VAL A 32 0.17 11.74 -8.99
CA VAL A 32 0.66 12.42 -7.78
C VAL A 32 1.95 13.19 -8.04
N ILE A 33 2.94 12.57 -8.71
CA ILE A 33 4.29 13.14 -8.84
C ILE A 33 4.43 14.15 -9.97
N TRP A 34 3.44 14.28 -10.87
CA TRP A 34 3.52 15.21 -12.00
C TRP A 34 3.86 16.64 -11.59
N ASN A 35 3.34 17.13 -10.45
CA ASN A 35 3.66 18.48 -9.98
C ASN A 35 5.15 18.59 -9.63
N ILE A 36 5.77 17.55 -9.07
CA ILE A 36 7.22 17.52 -8.83
C ILE A 36 7.99 17.53 -10.16
N LEU A 37 7.54 16.77 -11.17
CA LEU A 37 8.21 16.66 -12.47
C LEU A 37 8.32 18.01 -13.21
N ILE A 38 7.32 18.88 -13.06
CA ILE A 38 7.33 20.23 -13.66
C ILE A 38 7.91 21.30 -12.71
N SER A 39 8.15 20.95 -11.44
CA SER A 39 8.67 21.86 -10.42
C SER A 39 10.17 22.04 -10.52
N ARG A 40 10.67 23.17 -10.01
CA ARG A 40 12.11 23.36 -9.86
C ARG A 40 12.60 22.56 -8.66
N VAL A 41 13.35 21.51 -8.93
CA VAL A 41 14.02 20.68 -7.92
C VAL A 41 15.35 21.31 -7.55
N TYR A 42 15.66 21.39 -6.26
CA TYR A 42 16.92 21.89 -5.75
C TYR A 42 17.42 21.01 -4.60
N ILE A 43 18.74 21.01 -4.44
CA ILE A 43 19.41 20.22 -3.42
C ILE A 43 19.67 21.11 -2.22
N ASN A 44 19.25 20.67 -1.04
CA ASN A 44 19.49 21.35 0.22
C ASN A 44 20.44 20.52 1.09
N PRO A 45 21.65 21.02 1.44
CA PRO A 45 22.53 20.32 2.36
C PRO A 45 21.81 20.16 3.72
N SER A 46 21.63 18.93 4.16
CA SER A 46 20.91 18.61 5.40
C SER A 46 21.72 17.59 6.20
N GLY A 47 22.41 18.08 7.24
CA GLY A 47 23.31 17.25 8.05
C GLY A 47 24.49 16.70 7.25
N VAL A 48 24.69 15.38 7.32
CA VAL A 48 25.79 14.66 6.63
C VAL A 48 25.48 14.38 5.15
N GLY A 49 24.29 14.73 4.67
CA GLY A 49 23.86 14.41 3.31
C GLY A 49 23.10 15.55 2.63
N PHE A 50 22.37 15.18 1.59
CA PHE A 50 21.58 16.09 0.79
C PHE A 50 20.11 15.70 0.84
N SER A 51 19.24 16.68 1.04
CA SER A 51 17.80 16.51 0.89
C SER A 51 17.36 17.16 -0.41
N VAL A 52 16.51 16.47 -1.18
CA VAL A 52 15.94 17.02 -2.40
C VAL A 52 14.64 17.72 -2.03
N ASN A 53 14.58 19.02 -2.29
CA ASN A 53 13.36 19.81 -2.15
C ASN A 53 12.94 20.35 -3.51
N TYR A 54 11.70 20.80 -3.62
CA TYR A 54 11.18 21.36 -4.85
C TYR A 54 10.37 22.62 -4.56
N LYS A 55 10.47 23.60 -5.46
CA LYS A 55 9.56 24.74 -5.49
C LYS A 55 8.39 24.37 -6.38
N ALA A 56 7.24 24.11 -5.77
CA ALA A 56 6.03 23.69 -6.45
C ALA A 56 5.70 24.65 -7.61
N ALA A 57 5.60 24.11 -8.83
CA ALA A 57 5.15 24.86 -10.00
C ALA A 57 3.69 25.30 -9.82
N ILE A 58 2.87 24.42 -9.23
CA ILE A 58 1.48 24.69 -8.89
C ILE A 58 1.35 24.62 -7.36
N PRO A 59 1.28 25.77 -6.66
CA PRO A 59 1.36 25.83 -5.19
C PRO A 59 0.21 25.16 -4.47
N TRP A 60 -0.98 25.08 -5.08
CA TRP A 60 -2.14 24.46 -4.45
C TRP A 60 -2.12 22.93 -4.57
N ALA A 61 -1.42 22.37 -5.57
CA ALA A 61 -1.39 20.94 -5.86
C ALA A 61 -0.29 20.23 -5.06
N ASN A 62 -0.29 20.43 -3.74
CA ASN A 62 0.69 19.80 -2.87
C ASN A 62 0.63 18.28 -2.99
N VAL A 63 1.80 17.63 -2.99
CA VAL A 63 1.91 16.17 -3.12
C VAL A 63 1.07 15.43 -2.07
N SER A 64 1.03 15.94 -0.84
CA SER A 64 0.20 15.36 0.22
C SER A 64 -1.29 15.49 -0.03
N LEU A 65 -1.73 16.57 -0.65
CA LEU A 65 -3.13 16.75 -1.03
C LEU A 65 -3.51 15.81 -2.19
N LEU A 66 -2.62 15.65 -3.17
CA LEU A 66 -2.80 14.68 -4.26
C LEU A 66 -2.80 13.24 -3.75
N ASN A 67 -1.91 12.87 -2.82
CA ASN A 67 -1.94 11.58 -2.16
C ASN A 67 -3.25 11.37 -1.39
N LEU A 68 -3.72 12.38 -0.67
CA LEU A 68 -4.99 12.28 0.07
C LEU A 68 -6.17 12.03 -0.87
N PHE A 69 -6.21 12.69 -2.03
CA PHE A 69 -7.22 12.46 -3.06
C PHE A 69 -7.22 11.00 -3.56
N HIS A 70 -6.06 10.34 -3.60
CA HIS A 70 -5.94 8.91 -3.93
C HIS A 70 -6.25 8.00 -2.73
N CYS A 71 -5.94 8.42 -1.51
CA CYS A 71 -6.20 7.65 -0.30
C CYS A 71 -7.69 7.52 0.00
N ILE A 72 -8.49 8.57 -0.20
CA ILE A 72 -9.94 8.54 0.07
C ILE A 72 -10.64 7.38 -0.65
N PRO A 73 -10.55 7.24 -2.00
CA PRO A 73 -11.18 6.12 -2.68
C PRO A 73 -10.57 4.78 -2.27
N CYS A 74 -9.27 4.74 -1.95
CA CYS A 74 -8.63 3.52 -1.44
C CYS A 74 -9.25 3.05 -0.12
N VAL A 75 -9.38 3.94 0.87
CA VAL A 75 -9.99 3.63 2.17
C VAL A 75 -11.44 3.16 1.97
N VAL A 76 -12.22 3.88 1.17
CA VAL A 76 -13.61 3.50 0.87
C VAL A 76 -13.69 2.11 0.25
N LEU A 77 -12.86 1.82 -0.77
CA LEU A 77 -12.83 0.51 -1.42
C LEU A 77 -12.38 -0.60 -0.46
N VAL A 78 -11.34 -0.37 0.34
CA VAL A 78 -10.87 -1.34 1.34
C VAL A 78 -11.97 -1.65 2.35
N THR A 79 -12.70 -0.64 2.84
CA THR A 79 -13.83 -0.82 3.76
C THR A 79 -14.96 -1.62 3.10
N ILE A 80 -15.37 -1.27 1.87
CA ILE A 80 -16.40 -2.01 1.14
C ILE A 80 -15.99 -3.46 0.95
N PHE A 81 -14.77 -3.70 0.47
CA PHE A 81 -14.30 -5.05 0.22
C PHE A 81 -14.13 -5.85 1.52
N PHE A 82 -13.74 -5.21 2.62
CA PHE A 82 -13.68 -5.82 3.94
C PHE A 82 -15.08 -6.29 4.40
N ILE A 83 -16.10 -5.43 4.26
CA ILE A 83 -17.49 -5.79 4.57
C ILE A 83 -17.95 -6.96 3.69
N VAL A 84 -17.72 -6.88 2.38
CA VAL A 84 -18.03 -7.96 1.43
C VAL A 84 -17.31 -9.25 1.79
N THR A 85 -16.07 -9.16 2.29
CA THR A 85 -15.31 -10.34 2.73
C THR A 85 -15.92 -10.95 3.98
N ILE A 86 -16.24 -10.16 5.00
CA ILE A 86 -16.93 -10.67 6.19
C ILE A 86 -18.25 -11.33 5.80
N TYR A 87 -19.05 -10.67 4.95
CA TYR A 87 -20.33 -11.20 4.46
C TYR A 87 -20.15 -12.50 3.65
N GLY A 88 -19.15 -12.54 2.76
CA GLY A 88 -18.83 -13.73 2.00
C GLY A 88 -18.43 -14.90 2.90
N LEU A 89 -17.59 -14.65 3.91
CA LEU A 89 -17.17 -15.66 4.88
C LEU A 89 -18.31 -16.15 5.77
N THR A 90 -19.26 -15.29 6.15
CA THR A 90 -20.40 -15.71 6.98
C THR A 90 -21.42 -16.57 6.22
N MET A 91 -21.48 -16.44 4.89
CA MET A 91 -22.37 -17.21 4.02
C MET A 91 -21.84 -18.60 3.62
N LEU A 92 -20.55 -18.90 3.84
CA LEU A 92 -20.01 -20.22 3.50
C LEU A 92 -20.51 -21.31 4.48
N GLU A 93 -21.13 -22.36 3.93
CA GLU A 93 -21.58 -23.55 4.68
C GLU A 93 -20.39 -24.37 5.22
N TYR A 94 -19.37 -24.59 4.39
CA TYR A 94 -18.12 -25.25 4.77
C TYR A 94 -17.05 -24.23 5.12
N ARG A 95 -16.87 -23.98 6.42
CA ARG A 95 -15.95 -22.94 6.93
C ARG A 95 -14.53 -23.47 7.15
N ILE A 96 -13.57 -22.97 6.38
CA ILE A 96 -12.15 -23.20 6.61
C ILE A 96 -11.62 -22.06 7.51
N LYS A 97 -11.96 -22.10 8.80
CA LYS A 97 -11.72 -21.03 9.79
C LYS A 97 -10.31 -20.42 9.74
N ASN A 98 -9.28 -21.22 9.45
CA ASN A 98 -7.90 -20.75 9.37
C ASN A 98 -7.71 -19.76 8.19
N VAL A 99 -8.18 -20.09 7.00
CA VAL A 99 -8.06 -19.22 5.81
C VAL A 99 -8.82 -17.91 6.02
N GLU A 100 -10.01 -18.00 6.61
CA GLU A 100 -10.82 -16.82 6.96
C GLU A 100 -10.06 -15.89 7.90
N ARG A 101 -9.46 -16.45 8.96
CA ARG A 101 -8.67 -15.69 9.94
C ARG A 101 -7.47 -15.02 9.29
N TYR A 102 -6.69 -15.73 8.48
CA TYR A 102 -5.53 -15.13 7.79
C TYR A 102 -5.93 -14.00 6.86
N LEU A 103 -7.01 -14.19 6.09
CA LEU A 103 -7.50 -13.15 5.18
C LEU A 103 -8.04 -11.93 5.94
N ALA A 104 -8.79 -12.13 7.02
CA ALA A 104 -9.30 -11.06 7.86
C ALA A 104 -8.15 -10.26 8.52
N ILE A 105 -7.14 -10.95 9.06
CA ILE A 105 -5.95 -10.31 9.64
C ILE A 105 -5.19 -9.52 8.57
N PHE A 106 -4.96 -10.11 7.39
CA PHE A 106 -4.25 -9.45 6.30
C PHE A 106 -4.97 -8.16 5.87
N THR A 107 -6.28 -8.22 5.70
CA THR A 107 -7.09 -7.08 5.28
C THR A 107 -7.17 -6.00 6.35
N LEU A 108 -7.22 -6.38 7.62
CA LEU A 108 -7.11 -5.46 8.75
C LEU A 108 -5.75 -4.72 8.75
N ILE A 109 -4.64 -5.45 8.56
CA ILE A 109 -3.30 -4.86 8.51
C ILE A 109 -3.18 -3.86 7.34
N MET A 110 -3.62 -4.24 6.14
CA MET A 110 -3.61 -3.35 4.97
C MET A 110 -4.48 -2.10 5.18
N GLY A 111 -5.66 -2.26 5.81
CA GLY A 111 -6.54 -1.15 6.16
C GLY A 111 -5.91 -0.20 7.19
N LEU A 112 -5.26 -0.76 8.23
CA LEU A 112 -4.57 0.01 9.26
C LEU A 112 -3.42 0.83 8.66
N GLN A 113 -2.59 0.20 7.81
CA GLN A 113 -1.48 0.87 7.13
C GLN A 113 -1.96 2.02 6.24
N THR A 114 -2.99 1.77 5.44
CA THR A 114 -3.59 2.81 4.56
C THR A 114 -4.18 3.96 5.39
N THR A 115 -4.78 3.66 6.54
CA THR A 115 -5.32 4.68 7.45
C THR A 115 -4.21 5.51 8.09
N MET A 116 -3.16 4.86 8.59
CA MET A 116 -1.99 5.55 9.14
C MET A 116 -1.34 6.46 8.09
N TYR A 117 -1.22 5.97 6.85
CA TYR A 117 -0.72 6.78 5.75
C TYR A 117 -1.61 7.99 5.49
N ALA A 118 -2.94 7.82 5.42
CA ALA A 118 -3.88 8.94 5.26
C ALA A 118 -3.75 9.99 6.37
N VAL A 119 -3.56 9.57 7.63
CA VAL A 119 -3.31 10.49 8.76
C VAL A 119 -2.06 11.33 8.53
N THR A 120 -0.96 10.74 8.05
CA THR A 120 0.24 11.52 7.72
C THR A 120 0.00 12.50 6.58
N GLN A 121 -0.77 12.12 5.56
CA GLN A 121 -1.09 13.02 4.45
C GLN A 121 -2.00 14.18 4.88
N ILE A 122 -2.96 13.94 5.78
CA ILE A 122 -3.79 15.00 6.39
C ILE A 122 -2.91 15.99 7.16
N TYR A 123 -1.95 15.48 7.94
CA TYR A 123 -1.01 16.34 8.64
C TYR A 123 -0.24 17.25 7.67
N PHE A 124 0.39 16.68 6.65
CA PHE A 124 1.17 17.46 5.69
C PHE A 124 0.34 18.39 4.80
N ALA A 125 -0.90 18.02 4.49
CA ALA A 125 -1.78 18.83 3.66
C ALA A 125 -2.36 20.04 4.42
N PHE A 126 -2.73 19.89 5.70
CA PHE A 126 -3.52 20.90 6.41
C PHE A 126 -2.92 21.35 7.75
N LEU A 127 -2.28 20.46 8.51
CA LEU A 127 -1.87 20.74 9.90
C LEU A 127 -0.41 21.17 10.04
N ALA A 128 0.42 20.92 9.03
CA ALA A 128 1.84 21.27 9.05
C ALA A 128 2.12 22.76 9.34
N PRO A 129 1.34 23.73 8.83
CA PRO A 129 1.50 25.14 9.19
C PRO A 129 1.12 25.44 10.64
N SER A 130 0.12 24.73 11.18
CA SER A 130 -0.41 24.97 12.52
C SER A 130 0.41 24.29 13.62
N ILE A 131 1.01 23.14 13.33
CA ILE A 131 1.75 22.32 14.30
C ILE A 131 3.14 21.95 13.73
N PRO A 132 4.05 22.94 13.57
CA PRO A 132 5.38 22.69 13.00
C PRO A 132 6.29 21.87 13.93
N SER A 133 6.04 21.87 15.24
CA SER A 133 6.87 21.19 16.26
C SER A 133 6.99 19.68 16.04
N ILE A 134 5.94 19.03 15.52
CA ILE A 134 5.91 17.58 15.31
C ILE A 134 6.35 17.17 13.89
N ARG A 135 6.76 18.12 13.04
CA ARG A 135 7.04 17.85 11.62
C ARG A 135 8.12 16.80 11.41
N ALA A 136 9.23 16.89 12.16
CA ALA A 136 10.32 15.93 12.05
C ALA A 136 9.85 14.51 12.41
N THR A 137 9.06 14.38 13.47
CA THR A 137 8.46 13.11 13.89
C THR A 137 7.50 12.57 12.85
N MET A 138 6.65 13.42 12.26
CA MET A 138 5.71 13.03 11.20
C MET A 138 6.41 12.57 9.93
N VAL A 139 7.53 13.19 9.56
CA VAL A 139 8.37 12.73 8.43
C VAL A 139 8.93 11.34 8.70
N LEU A 140 9.46 11.10 9.90
CA LEU A 140 9.98 9.78 10.29
C LEU A 140 8.88 8.71 10.27
N ILE A 141 7.70 9.02 10.82
CA ILE A 141 6.54 8.13 10.81
C ILE A 141 6.11 7.83 9.36
N ALA A 142 6.05 8.83 8.49
CA ALA A 142 5.67 8.63 7.09
C ALA A 142 6.63 7.69 6.36
N PHE A 143 7.94 7.85 6.55
CA PHE A 143 8.93 6.91 5.98
C PHE A 143 8.75 5.50 6.50
N ASN A 144 8.56 5.32 7.81
CA ASN A 144 8.32 4.00 8.39
C ASN A 144 7.02 3.37 7.86
N ILE A 145 5.96 4.14 7.67
CA ILE A 145 4.71 3.64 7.07
C ILE A 145 4.95 3.19 5.64
N PHE A 146 5.67 3.96 4.84
CA PHE A 146 6.01 3.58 3.47
C PHE A 146 6.83 2.29 3.41
N ASP A 147 7.86 2.18 4.25
CA ASP A 147 8.68 0.97 4.34
C ASP A 147 7.82 -0.21 4.75
N VAL A 148 6.98 -0.06 5.77
CA VAL A 148 6.05 -1.12 6.18
C VAL A 148 5.11 -1.47 5.02
N MET A 149 4.52 -0.52 4.30
CA MET A 149 3.60 -0.82 3.20
C MET A 149 4.27 -1.55 2.02
N HIS A 150 5.50 -1.15 1.66
CA HIS A 150 6.19 -1.70 0.48
C HIS A 150 7.04 -2.94 0.79
N VAL A 151 7.63 -3.02 1.98
CA VAL A 151 8.54 -4.09 2.38
C VAL A 151 7.81 -5.23 3.09
N TYR A 152 6.73 -4.95 3.85
CA TYR A 152 5.99 -6.00 4.57
C TYR A 152 5.39 -7.03 3.61
N SER A 153 4.75 -6.60 2.52
CA SER A 153 4.10 -7.53 1.59
C SER A 153 5.05 -8.58 1.00
N PRO A 154 6.21 -8.23 0.41
CA PRO A 154 7.15 -9.23 -0.08
C PRO A 154 7.76 -10.08 1.03
N ILE A 155 8.07 -9.50 2.20
CA ILE A 155 8.57 -10.28 3.35
C ILE A 155 7.53 -11.29 3.83
N ALA A 156 6.27 -10.88 3.98
CA ALA A 156 5.19 -11.75 4.39
C ALA A 156 4.97 -12.89 3.38
N LEU A 157 5.10 -12.59 2.09
CA LEU A 157 4.98 -13.58 1.01
C LEU A 157 6.15 -14.59 1.04
N LEU A 158 7.37 -14.12 1.28
CA LEU A 158 8.55 -14.96 1.49
C LEU A 158 8.39 -15.85 2.74
N ILE A 159 7.91 -15.31 3.87
CA ILE A 159 7.72 -16.08 5.11
C ILE A 159 6.55 -17.07 4.99
N SER A 160 5.52 -16.77 4.20
CA SER A 160 4.36 -17.64 4.08
C SER A 160 4.55 -18.76 3.06
N ASN A 161 5.31 -18.52 1.98
CA ASN A 161 5.45 -19.48 0.89
C ASN A 161 6.77 -20.27 0.97
N TRP A 162 6.69 -21.53 1.39
CA TRP A 162 7.85 -22.41 1.51
C TRP A 162 8.51 -22.73 0.17
N GLU A 163 7.73 -22.85 -0.91
CA GLU A 163 8.24 -23.09 -2.26
C GLU A 163 9.07 -21.91 -2.72
N LEU A 164 8.55 -20.69 -2.54
CA LEU A 164 9.27 -19.46 -2.88
C LEU A 164 10.58 -19.33 -2.08
N ARG A 165 10.58 -19.72 -0.80
CA ARG A 165 11.83 -19.76 -0.01
C ARG A 165 12.81 -20.78 -0.55
N ASN A 166 12.34 -21.98 -0.88
CA ASN A 166 13.23 -23.02 -1.37
C ASN A 166 13.82 -22.66 -2.73
N ASP A 167 13.06 -21.98 -3.59
CA ASP A 167 13.52 -21.48 -4.88
C ASP A 167 14.55 -20.35 -4.72
N ILE A 168 14.32 -19.39 -3.81
CA ILE A 168 15.24 -18.26 -3.58
C ILE A 168 16.50 -18.69 -2.83
N PHE A 169 16.35 -19.49 -1.76
CA PHE A 169 17.46 -19.91 -0.90
C PHE A 169 18.10 -21.23 -1.33
N GLY A 170 17.69 -21.80 -2.48
CA GLY A 170 18.32 -22.97 -3.06
C GLY A 170 18.19 -24.25 -2.23
N SER A 171 17.22 -24.36 -1.33
CA SER A 171 16.99 -25.59 -0.55
C SER A 171 16.23 -26.62 -1.38
N LYS A 172 16.81 -27.03 -2.52
CA LYS A 172 16.49 -28.35 -3.08
C LYS A 172 17.11 -29.36 -2.14
N ARG A 173 16.31 -29.87 -1.18
CA ARG A 173 16.58 -31.19 -0.61
C ARG A 173 16.57 -32.17 -1.79
N GLN A 174 17.75 -32.53 -2.27
CA GLN A 174 17.98 -33.80 -2.95
C GLN A 174 17.67 -34.92 -1.95
N ASN A 175 16.39 -35.23 -1.77
CA ASN A 175 15.96 -36.56 -1.36
C ASN A 175 15.58 -37.22 -2.71
N GLY A 176 16.32 -38.15 -3.30
CA GLY A 176 16.90 -39.33 -2.67
C GLY A 176 15.81 -40.40 -2.66
N GLY A 177 15.63 -41.11 -3.78
CA GLY A 177 14.61 -42.14 -4.02
C GLY A 177 14.01 -42.02 -5.42
#